data_AF-A0A954AA92-F1
#
_entry.id   AF-A0A954AA92-F1
#
_cell.length_a   1.000
_cell.length_b   1.000
_cell.length_c   1.000
_cell.angle_alpha   90.00
_cell.angle_beta   90.00
_cell.angle_gamma   90.00
#
_symmetry.space_group_name_H-M   'P 1'
#
loop_
_entity.id
_entity.type
_entity.pdbx_description
1 polymer ?
#
loop_
_entity_poly.entity_id
_entity_poly.type
_entity_poly.pdbx_seq_one_letter_code
_entity_poly.pdbx_strand_id
1 'polypeptide(L)'
;MAAAQAAEARLAALEARMAEGDSGAEVLEQYTRAQSALERAGGYDWRVWMGRVTRGLGIPDDRLGDPLSVFSGGELTRASLARALVSRPDVLLLDEPTNHLDVTSTEWLEQAVIEMRCAVVLVSHDRWFLESVATGVLELDRGRSKLWPMGYSRFRQARAEALALQAKEAECSAAEIARLERF
;
A
#
# COMPACT_ATOMS: atom_id res chain seq x y z
N MET A 1 -10.90 10.85 -1.16
CA MET A 1 -11.18 10.40 -2.54
C MET A 1 -12.68 10.29 -2.85
N ALA A 2 -13.47 9.53 -2.06
CA ALA A 2 -14.91 9.40 -2.31
C ALA A 2 -15.65 10.74 -2.45
N ALA A 3 -15.25 11.75 -1.66
CA ALA A 3 -15.77 13.12 -1.76
C ALA A 3 -15.47 13.79 -3.12
N ALA A 4 -14.26 13.61 -3.68
CA ALA A 4 -13.88 14.18 -4.98
C ALA A 4 -14.67 13.51 -6.11
N GLN A 5 -14.76 12.18 -6.09
CA GLN A 5 -15.53 11.41 -7.07
C GLN A 5 -17.02 11.76 -7.03
N ALA A 6 -17.59 11.93 -5.84
CA ALA A 6 -18.99 12.33 -5.67
C ALA A 6 -19.24 13.77 -6.15
N ALA A 7 -18.32 14.70 -5.86
CA ALA A 7 -18.40 16.07 -6.33
C ALA A 7 -18.31 16.15 -7.87
N GLU A 8 -17.41 15.38 -8.48
CA GLU A 8 -17.29 15.32 -9.94
C GLU A 8 -18.52 14.71 -10.61
N ALA A 9 -19.05 13.58 -10.10
CA ALA A 9 -20.27 12.98 -10.64
C ALA A 9 -21.46 13.96 -10.56
N ARG A 10 -21.51 14.79 -9.51
CA ARG A 10 -22.52 15.83 -9.36
C ARG A 10 -22.32 16.98 -10.35
N LEU A 11 -21.09 17.40 -10.62
CA LEU A 11 -20.79 18.39 -11.66
C LEU A 11 -21.23 17.89 -13.04
N ALA A 12 -20.87 16.66 -13.41
CA ALA A 12 -21.25 16.08 -14.70
C ALA A 12 -22.77 16.00 -14.88
N ALA A 13 -23.52 15.65 -13.82
CA ALA A 13 -24.98 15.62 -13.85
C ALA A 13 -25.60 17.03 -14.01
N LEU A 14 -25.00 18.05 -13.38
CA LEU A 14 -25.46 19.44 -13.51
C LEU A 14 -25.12 20.02 -14.89
N GLU A 15 -23.95 19.68 -15.44
CA GLU A 15 -23.55 20.05 -16.80
C GLU A 15 -24.49 19.47 -17.86
N ALA A 16 -24.91 18.22 -17.70
CA ALA A 16 -25.92 17.61 -18.57
C ALA A 16 -27.26 18.37 -18.53
N ARG A 17 -27.75 18.73 -17.33
CA ARG A 17 -28.97 19.54 -17.17
C ARG A 17 -28.85 20.92 -17.81
N MET A 18 -27.71 21.59 -17.63
CA MET A 18 -27.45 22.89 -18.26
C MET A 18 -27.40 22.78 -19.79
N ALA A 19 -26.85 21.70 -20.34
CA ALA A 19 -26.85 21.42 -21.78
C ALA A 19 -28.27 21.20 -22.34
N GLU A 20 -29.19 20.68 -21.52
CA GLU A 20 -30.62 20.55 -21.83
C GLU A 20 -31.41 21.85 -21.65
N GLY A 21 -30.75 22.94 -21.21
CA GLY A 21 -31.33 24.29 -21.07
C GLY A 21 -31.79 24.66 -19.66
N ASP A 22 -31.61 23.78 -18.67
CA ASP A 22 -31.94 24.04 -17.26
C ASP A 22 -30.80 24.82 -16.56
N SER A 23 -30.77 26.13 -16.82
CA SER A 23 -29.78 27.07 -16.27
C SER A 23 -30.36 27.97 -15.18
N GLY A 24 -31.32 27.45 -14.40
CA GLY A 24 -31.94 28.18 -13.30
C GLY A 24 -30.93 28.57 -12.20
N ALA A 25 -31.26 29.61 -11.43
CA ALA A 25 -30.40 30.10 -10.33
C ALA A 25 -30.03 28.99 -9.33
N GLU A 26 -30.94 28.04 -9.09
CA GLU A 26 -30.68 26.88 -8.22
C GLU A 26 -29.62 25.93 -8.81
N VAL A 27 -29.67 25.64 -10.12
CA VAL A 27 -28.69 24.77 -10.78
C VAL A 27 -27.30 25.39 -10.74
N LEU A 28 -27.21 26.70 -11.00
CA LEU A 28 -25.96 27.46 -10.91
C LEU A 28 -25.37 27.44 -9.50
N GLU A 29 -26.20 27.62 -8.47
CA GLU A 29 -25.74 27.54 -7.08
C GLU A 29 -25.25 26.13 -6.73
N GLN A 30 -25.97 25.08 -7.16
CA GLN A 30 -25.54 23.70 -6.95
C GLN A 30 -24.23 23.39 -7.69
N TYR A 31 -24.03 23.95 -8.89
CA TYR A 31 -22.81 23.81 -9.67
C TYR A 31 -21.63 24.44 -8.94
N THR A 32 -21.75 25.70 -8.49
CA THR A 32 -20.71 26.38 -7.71
C THR A 32 -20.36 25.59 -6.45
N ARG A 33 -21.36 25.10 -5.71
CA ARG A 33 -21.14 24.27 -4.50
C ARG A 33 -20.38 22.98 -4.83
N ALA A 34 -20.74 22.29 -5.91
CA ALA A 34 -20.07 21.07 -6.34
C ALA A 34 -18.63 21.33 -6.81
N GLN A 35 -18.39 22.44 -7.51
CA GLN A 35 -17.06 22.88 -7.94
C GLN A 35 -16.15 23.16 -6.75
N SER A 36 -16.60 23.97 -5.78
CA SER A 36 -15.82 24.23 -4.56
C SER A 36 -15.64 22.98 -3.68
N ALA A 37 -16.57 22.00 -3.74
CA ALA A 37 -16.37 20.72 -3.08
C ALA A 37 -15.27 19.88 -3.75
N LEU A 38 -15.22 19.88 -5.08
CA LEU A 38 -14.17 19.19 -5.84
C LEU A 38 -12.80 19.81 -5.58
N GLU A 39 -12.68 21.14 -5.63
CA GLU A 39 -11.43 21.87 -5.34
C GLU A 39 -10.90 21.55 -3.93
N ARG A 40 -11.77 21.62 -2.91
CA ARG A 40 -11.40 21.26 -1.53
C ARG A 40 -10.97 19.80 -1.38
N ALA A 41 -11.49 18.92 -2.23
CA ALA A 41 -11.15 17.50 -2.23
C ALA A 41 -9.87 17.17 -3.04
N GLY A 42 -9.15 18.19 -3.54
CA GLY A 42 -7.91 18.03 -4.32
C GLY A 42 -8.14 18.00 -5.84
N GLY A 43 -9.29 18.47 -6.33
CA GLY A 43 -9.55 18.58 -7.76
C GLY A 43 -9.52 17.22 -8.47
N TYR A 44 -8.83 17.19 -9.61
CA TYR A 44 -8.66 15.99 -10.44
C TYR A 44 -7.41 15.18 -10.11
N ASP A 45 -6.67 15.51 -9.05
CA ASP A 45 -5.45 14.78 -8.64
C ASP A 45 -5.72 13.29 -8.41
N TRP A 46 -6.94 12.95 -7.99
CA TRP A 46 -7.34 11.55 -7.79
C TRP A 46 -7.37 10.76 -9.11
N ARG A 47 -7.74 11.38 -10.24
CA ARG A 47 -7.73 10.74 -11.57
C ARG A 47 -6.31 10.54 -12.07
N VAL A 48 -5.45 11.54 -11.86
CA VAL A 48 -4.03 11.45 -12.20
C VAL A 48 -3.37 10.34 -11.39
N TRP A 49 -3.65 10.29 -10.08
CA TRP A 49 -3.16 9.23 -9.21
C TRP A 49 -3.67 7.86 -9.62
N MET A 50 -4.97 7.72 -9.88
CA MET A 50 -5.56 6.48 -10.38
C MET A 50 -4.87 5.99 -11.65
N GLY A 51 -4.71 6.85 -12.66
CA GLY A 51 -4.02 6.48 -13.89
C GLY A 51 -2.55 6.13 -13.69
N ARG A 52 -1.85 6.81 -12.76
CA ARG A 52 -0.47 6.44 -12.39
C ARG A 52 -0.42 5.05 -11.77
N VAL A 53 -1.37 4.72 -10.88
CA VAL A 53 -1.45 3.43 -10.20
C VAL A 53 -1.80 2.31 -11.16
N THR A 54 -2.83 2.47 -11.98
CA THR A 54 -3.27 1.40 -12.89
C THR A 54 -2.19 1.09 -13.93
N ARG A 55 -1.61 2.11 -14.56
CA ARG A 55 -0.50 1.91 -15.50
C ARG A 55 0.76 1.36 -14.83
N GLY A 56 1.08 1.84 -13.63
CA GLY A 56 2.23 1.36 -12.85
C GLY A 56 2.12 -0.10 -12.44
N LEU A 57 0.91 -0.61 -12.25
CA LEU A 57 0.63 -2.03 -11.99
C LEU A 57 0.32 -2.83 -13.27
N GLY A 58 0.56 -2.28 -14.46
CA GLY A 58 0.34 -2.97 -15.72
C GLY A 58 -1.13 -3.32 -16.00
N ILE A 59 -2.08 -2.54 -15.47
CA ILE A 59 -3.50 -2.61 -15.84
C ILE A 59 -3.73 -1.62 -16.99
N PRO A 60 -3.99 -2.10 -18.21
CA PRO A 60 -4.14 -1.23 -19.36
C PRO A 60 -5.46 -0.45 -19.32
N ASP A 61 -5.45 0.75 -19.90
CA ASP A 61 -6.54 1.72 -19.77
C ASP A 61 -7.87 1.23 -20.41
N ASP A 62 -7.78 0.37 -21.43
CA ASP A 62 -8.93 -0.24 -22.10
C ASP A 62 -9.66 -1.29 -21.25
N ARG A 63 -8.98 -1.86 -20.24
CA ARG A 63 -9.55 -2.83 -19.31
C ARG A 63 -10.25 -2.18 -18.12
N LEU A 64 -10.15 -0.87 -17.92
CA LEU A 64 -10.69 -0.18 -16.74
C LEU A 64 -12.23 -0.21 -16.66
N GLY A 65 -12.91 -0.41 -17.80
CA GLY A 65 -14.37 -0.53 -17.87
C GLY A 65 -14.88 -1.97 -17.77
N ASP A 66 -14.00 -2.96 -17.81
CA ASP A 66 -14.40 -4.37 -17.87
C ASP A 66 -14.95 -4.86 -16.52
N PRO A 67 -15.97 -5.75 -16.52
CA PRO A 67 -16.40 -6.43 -15.30
C PRO A 67 -15.27 -7.26 -14.68
N LEU A 68 -15.07 -7.20 -13.37
CA LEU A 68 -14.01 -7.97 -12.69
C LEU A 68 -14.09 -9.49 -12.94
N SER A 69 -15.25 -10.03 -13.32
CA SER A 69 -15.42 -11.45 -13.66
C SER A 69 -14.60 -11.91 -14.87
N VAL A 70 -14.11 -11.00 -15.72
CA VAL A 70 -13.28 -11.34 -16.90
C VAL A 70 -11.78 -11.28 -16.61
N PHE A 71 -11.39 -10.91 -15.39
CA PHE A 71 -9.99 -10.79 -14.98
C PHE A 71 -9.48 -12.16 -14.52
N SER A 72 -8.26 -12.51 -14.94
CA SER A 72 -7.53 -13.64 -14.38
C SER A 72 -7.18 -13.41 -12.90
N GLY A 73 -6.81 -14.47 -12.17
CA GLY A 73 -6.45 -14.36 -10.75
C GLY A 73 -5.33 -13.34 -10.49
N GLY A 74 -4.29 -13.30 -11.33
CA GLY A 74 -3.21 -12.32 -11.22
C GLY A 74 -3.70 -10.89 -11.49
N GLU A 75 -4.54 -10.68 -12.50
CA GLU A 75 -5.12 -9.36 -12.78
C GLU A 75 -6.05 -8.88 -11.65
N LEU A 76 -6.81 -9.79 -11.02
CA LEU A 76 -7.64 -9.48 -9.85
C LEU A 76 -6.78 -9.06 -8.65
N THR A 77 -5.66 -9.74 -8.40
CA THR A 77 -4.71 -9.34 -7.35
C THR A 77 -4.17 -7.94 -7.62
N ARG A 78 -3.75 -7.64 -8.86
CA ARG A 78 -3.28 -6.30 -9.25
C ARG A 78 -4.37 -5.25 -9.13
N ALA A 79 -5.60 -5.54 -9.51
CA ALA A 79 -6.73 -4.63 -9.36
C ALA A 79 -7.06 -4.37 -7.88
N SER A 80 -6.95 -5.38 -7.01
CA SER A 80 -7.12 -5.23 -5.56
C SER A 80 -6.03 -4.34 -4.96
N LEU A 81 -4.78 -4.54 -5.36
CA LEU A 81 -3.64 -3.68 -4.96
C LEU A 81 -3.85 -2.24 -5.45
N ALA A 82 -4.25 -2.06 -6.71
CA ALA A 82 -4.57 -0.75 -7.28
C ALA A 82 -5.63 -0.02 -6.45
N ARG A 83 -6.71 -0.73 -6.09
CA ARG A 83 -7.78 -0.18 -5.24
C ARG A 83 -7.25 0.27 -3.88
N ALA A 84 -6.38 -0.53 -3.26
CA ALA A 84 -5.78 -0.19 -1.96
C ALA A 84 -4.92 1.09 -2.05
N LEU A 85 -4.05 1.19 -3.06
CA LEU A 85 -3.17 2.35 -3.27
C LEU A 85 -3.94 3.63 -3.64
N VAL A 86 -4.97 3.51 -4.49
CA VAL A 86 -5.81 4.62 -4.93
C VAL A 86 -6.61 5.21 -3.76
N SER A 87 -6.97 4.39 -2.77
CA SER A 87 -7.77 4.84 -1.62
C SER A 87 -7.08 5.88 -0.71
N ARG A 88 -5.76 6.04 -0.81
CA ARG A 88 -4.93 6.90 0.06
C ARG A 88 -5.25 6.71 1.56
N PRO A 89 -5.04 5.49 2.10
CA PRO A 89 -5.36 5.20 3.49
C PRO A 89 -4.32 5.81 4.44
N ASP A 90 -4.67 5.97 5.72
CA ASP A 90 -3.71 6.33 6.78
C ASP A 90 -2.78 5.16 7.14
N VAL A 91 -3.28 3.93 6.98
CA VAL A 91 -2.55 2.68 7.18
C VAL A 91 -2.81 1.74 6.02
N LEU A 92 -1.74 1.26 5.39
CA LEU A 92 -1.78 0.28 4.31
C LEU A 92 -1.21 -1.05 4.78
N LEU A 93 -1.99 -2.13 4.63
CA LEU A 93 -1.57 -3.49 4.93
C LEU A 93 -1.37 -4.24 3.61
N LEU A 94 -0.17 -4.75 3.37
CA LEU A 94 0.20 -5.48 2.16
C LEU A 94 0.70 -6.87 2.51
N ASP A 95 0.09 -7.89 1.93
CA ASP A 95 0.55 -9.28 2.07
C ASP A 95 1.01 -9.79 0.70
N GLU A 96 2.30 -10.08 0.59
CA GLU A 96 3.01 -10.48 -0.63
C GLU A 96 2.65 -9.63 -1.87
N PRO A 97 2.83 -8.29 -1.82
CA PRO A 97 2.31 -7.38 -2.82
C PRO A 97 3.03 -7.45 -4.17
N THR A 98 4.21 -8.07 -4.23
CA THR A 98 5.00 -8.26 -5.46
C THR A 98 4.57 -9.51 -6.25
N ASN A 99 3.70 -10.34 -5.68
CA ASN A 99 3.18 -11.51 -6.39
C ASN A 99 2.42 -11.10 -7.66
N HIS A 100 2.70 -11.81 -8.76
CA HIS A 100 2.11 -11.55 -10.07
C HIS A 100 2.44 -10.18 -10.70
N LEU A 101 3.42 -9.46 -10.14
CA LEU A 101 4.03 -8.29 -10.77
C LEU A 101 5.24 -8.69 -11.60
N ASP A 102 5.46 -7.99 -12.71
CA ASP A 102 6.74 -8.02 -13.40
C ASP A 102 7.74 -7.07 -12.72
N VAL A 103 8.98 -7.08 -13.18
CA VAL A 103 10.06 -6.26 -12.61
C VAL A 103 9.70 -4.77 -12.64
N THR A 104 9.21 -4.28 -13.78
CA THR A 104 8.83 -2.88 -13.96
C THR A 104 7.72 -2.45 -13.00
N SER A 105 6.69 -3.28 -12.82
CA SER A 105 5.59 -2.99 -11.90
C SER A 105 6.04 -3.06 -10.44
N THR A 106 7.01 -3.92 -10.14
CA THR A 106 7.60 -4.05 -8.80
C THR A 106 8.42 -2.80 -8.45
N GLU A 107 9.29 -2.34 -9.34
CA GLU A 107 10.05 -1.10 -9.18
C GLU A 107 9.13 0.12 -9.04
N TRP A 108 8.04 0.17 -9.81
CA TRP A 108 7.03 1.21 -9.66
C TRP A 108 6.36 1.16 -8.28
N LEU A 109 6.00 -0.04 -7.81
CA LEU A 109 5.38 -0.22 -6.49
C LEU A 109 6.32 0.20 -5.37
N GLU A 110 7.61 -0.12 -5.46
CA GLU A 110 8.64 0.34 -4.50
C GLU A 110 8.61 1.86 -4.36
N GLN A 111 8.69 2.56 -5.49
CA GLN A 111 8.68 4.02 -5.49
C GLN A 111 7.34 4.58 -4.99
N ALA A 112 6.22 3.96 -5.35
CA ALA A 112 4.91 4.36 -4.87
C ALA A 112 4.82 4.25 -3.33
N VAL A 113 5.28 3.15 -2.75
CA VAL A 113 5.29 2.92 -1.30
C VAL A 113 6.20 3.93 -0.59
N ILE A 114 7.37 4.24 -1.15
CA ILE A 114 8.30 5.23 -0.59
C ILE A 114 7.71 6.65 -0.60
N GLU A 115 6.99 7.03 -1.66
CA GLU A 115 6.35 8.35 -1.80
C GLU A 115 5.08 8.51 -0.94
N MET A 116 4.48 7.40 -0.51
CA MET A 116 3.21 7.42 0.21
C MET A 116 3.34 8.02 1.61
N ARG A 117 2.47 9.00 1.89
CA ARG A 117 2.35 9.62 3.21
C ARG A 117 1.38 8.84 4.11
N CYS A 118 1.67 7.56 4.35
CA CYS A 118 0.89 6.70 5.23
C CYS A 118 1.78 5.69 5.95
N ALA A 119 1.28 5.07 7.02
CA ALA A 119 1.98 3.94 7.63
C ALA A 119 1.77 2.68 6.77
N VAL A 120 2.86 2.03 6.37
CA VAL A 120 2.79 0.79 5.58
C VAL A 120 3.28 -0.37 6.43
N VAL A 121 2.44 -1.39 6.58
CA VAL A 121 2.84 -2.69 7.12
C VAL A 121 2.78 -3.67 5.98
N LEU A 122 3.91 -4.30 5.70
CA LEU A 122 4.04 -5.23 4.59
C LEU A 122 4.66 -6.54 5.05
N VAL A 123 4.20 -7.62 4.43
CA VAL A 123 4.77 -8.96 4.53
C VAL A 123 5.25 -9.33 3.13
N SER A 124 6.52 -9.71 3.00
CA SER A 124 7.05 -10.18 1.73
C SER A 124 8.20 -11.15 1.92
N HIS A 125 8.32 -12.10 1.01
CA HIS A 125 9.52 -12.93 0.86
C HIS A 125 10.59 -12.31 -0.06
N ASP A 126 10.26 -11.23 -0.77
CA ASP A 126 11.17 -10.53 -1.68
C ASP A 126 12.14 -9.63 -0.90
N ARG A 127 13.39 -10.07 -0.84
CA ARG A 127 14.45 -9.39 -0.07
C ARG A 127 14.85 -8.05 -0.67
N TRP A 128 14.75 -7.90 -2.00
CA TRP A 128 15.13 -6.65 -2.68
C TRP A 128 14.08 -5.59 -2.40
N PHE A 129 12.80 -5.96 -2.56
CA PHE A 129 11.69 -5.09 -2.20
C PHE A 129 11.79 -4.63 -0.73
N LEU A 130 11.99 -5.58 0.20
CA LEU A 130 12.18 -5.26 1.63
C LEU A 130 13.36 -4.33 1.88
N GLU A 131 14.48 -4.50 1.17
CA GLU A 131 15.64 -3.62 1.32
C GLU A 131 15.34 -2.19 0.86
N SER A 132 14.59 -2.05 -0.24
CA SER A 132 14.23 -0.74 -0.80
C SER A 132 13.26 0.04 0.09
N VAL A 133 12.25 -0.63 0.66
CA VAL A 133 11.11 0.07 1.29
C VAL A 133 11.07 -0.01 2.82
N ALA A 134 11.68 -1.03 3.44
CA ALA A 134 11.51 -1.25 4.87
C ALA A 134 12.37 -0.30 5.70
N THR A 135 11.70 0.49 6.55
CA THR A 135 12.36 1.39 7.52
C THR A 135 12.52 0.75 8.90
N GLY A 136 11.86 -0.38 9.14
CA GLY A 136 11.94 -1.19 10.33
C GLY A 136 11.39 -2.59 10.10
N VAL A 137 11.79 -3.55 10.95
CA VAL A 137 11.33 -4.94 10.86
C VAL A 137 10.69 -5.36 12.17
N LEU A 138 9.43 -5.77 12.10
CA LEU A 138 8.74 -6.42 13.22
C LEU A 138 8.99 -7.92 13.13
N GLU A 139 9.88 -8.43 13.96
CA GLU A 139 10.14 -9.86 14.08
C GLU A 139 9.09 -10.50 14.98
N LEU A 140 8.49 -11.60 14.53
CA LEU A 140 7.61 -12.45 15.32
C LEU A 140 8.33 -13.77 15.61
N ASP A 141 8.59 -14.07 16.88
CA ASP A 141 9.25 -15.31 17.32
C ASP A 141 8.59 -15.85 18.60
N ARG A 142 8.17 -17.13 18.57
CA ARG A 142 7.57 -17.87 19.70
C ARG A 142 6.46 -17.09 20.43
N GLY A 143 5.55 -16.45 19.68
CA GLY A 143 4.44 -15.68 20.23
C GLY A 143 4.83 -14.32 20.82
N ARG A 144 6.09 -13.89 20.65
CA ARG A 144 6.57 -12.55 21.01
C ARG A 144 6.88 -11.75 19.74
N SER A 145 6.76 -10.43 19.85
CA SER A 145 7.14 -9.50 18.80
C SER A 145 8.30 -8.62 19.26
N LYS A 146 9.28 -8.39 18.38
CA LYS A 146 10.37 -7.45 18.60
C LYS A 146 10.48 -6.50 17.40
N LEU A 147 10.41 -5.20 17.65
CA LEU A 147 10.62 -4.20 16.62
C LEU A 147 12.10 -3.86 16.51
N TRP A 148 12.63 -3.92 15.29
CA TRP A 148 13.97 -3.51 14.93
C TRP A 148 13.87 -2.25 14.04
N PRO A 149 14.16 -1.05 14.56
CA PRO A 149 14.00 0.22 13.83
C PRO A 149 15.17 0.46 12.86
N MET A 150 15.35 -0.46 11.92
CA MET A 150 16.43 -0.45 10.94
C MET A 150 15.99 -1.17 9.67
N GLY A 151 16.64 -0.85 8.55
CA GLY A 151 16.41 -1.52 7.27
C GLY A 151 16.71 -3.03 7.30
N TYR A 152 16.20 -3.75 6.30
CA TYR A 152 16.14 -5.20 6.27
C TYR A 152 17.51 -5.88 6.39
N SER A 153 18.52 -5.46 5.61
CA SER A 153 19.86 -6.05 5.65
C SER A 153 20.55 -5.89 6.99
N ARG A 154 20.41 -4.73 7.64
CA ARG A 154 20.98 -4.52 8.99
C ARG A 154 20.26 -5.34 10.04
N PHE A 155 18.93 -5.46 9.94
CA PHE A 155 18.16 -6.35 10.80
C PHE A 155 18.65 -7.80 10.67
N ARG A 156 18.88 -8.29 9.46
CA ARG A 156 19.37 -9.65 9.21
C ARG A 156 20.71 -9.92 9.90
N GLN A 157 21.64 -8.96 9.86
CA GLN A 157 22.94 -9.05 10.54
C GLN A 157 22.76 -9.05 12.06
N ALA A 158 22.06 -8.06 12.61
CA ALA A 158 21.83 -7.92 14.05
C ALA A 158 21.10 -9.13 14.64
N ARG A 159 20.16 -9.73 13.90
CA ARG A 159 19.46 -10.96 14.28
C ARG A 159 20.42 -12.15 14.36
N ALA A 160 21.29 -12.32 13.37
CA ALA A 160 22.25 -13.41 13.35
C ALA A 160 23.23 -13.33 14.53
N GLU A 161 23.72 -12.14 14.84
CA GLU A 161 24.58 -11.88 16.00
C GLU A 161 23.87 -12.17 17.32
N ALA A 162 22.62 -11.71 17.47
CA ALA A 162 21.82 -11.96 18.66
C ALA A 162 21.57 -13.45 18.88
N LEU A 163 21.24 -14.21 17.82
CA LEU A 163 21.05 -15.66 17.89
C LEU A 163 22.34 -16.39 18.27
N ALA A 164 23.49 -15.97 17.71
CA ALA A 164 24.78 -16.56 18.03
C ALA A 164 25.19 -16.32 19.50
N LEU A 165 24.91 -15.12 20.03
CA LEU A 165 25.15 -14.81 21.44
C LEU A 165 24.26 -15.67 22.35
N GLN A 166 22.96 -15.75 22.06
CA GLN A 166 22.02 -16.58 22.81
C GLN A 166 22.41 -18.06 22.84
N ALA A 167 22.90 -18.60 21.72
CA ALA A 167 23.38 -19.97 21.66
C ALA A 167 24.58 -20.20 22.60
N LYS A 168 25.57 -19.29 22.59
CA LYS A 168 26.73 -19.37 23.47
C LYS A 168 26.37 -19.27 24.96
N GLU A 169 25.46 -18.36 25.30
CA GLU A 169 24.95 -18.20 26.67
C GLU A 169 24.21 -19.44 27.15
N ALA A 170 23.39 -20.04 26.28
CA ALA A 170 22.66 -21.27 26.57
C ALA A 170 23.62 -22.47 26.77
N GLU A 171 24.66 -22.59 25.94
CA GLU A 171 25.70 -23.61 26.09
C GLU A 171 26.46 -23.46 27.43
N CYS A 172 26.87 -22.24 27.78
CA CYS A 172 27.54 -21.97 29.06
C CYS A 172 26.63 -22.31 30.25
N SER A 173 25.36 -21.89 30.18
CA SER A 173 24.37 -22.14 31.23
C SER A 173 24.10 -23.65 31.39
N ALA A 174 23.98 -24.39 30.28
CA ALA A 174 23.78 -25.84 30.31
C ALA A 174 24.99 -26.58 30.88
N ALA A 175 26.22 -26.15 30.53
CA ALA A 175 27.45 -26.72 31.08
C ALA A 175 27.56 -26.51 32.60
N GLU A 176 27.15 -25.34 33.10
CA GLU A 176 27.14 -25.04 34.53
C GLU A 176 26.07 -25.85 35.28
N ILE A 177 24.86 -25.96 34.75
CA ILE A 177 23.82 -26.83 35.32
C ILE A 177 24.32 -28.28 35.43
N ALA A 178 24.89 -28.82 34.36
CA ALA A 178 25.45 -30.18 34.34
C ALA A 178 26.65 -30.35 35.29
N ARG A 179 27.37 -29.28 35.64
CA ARG A 179 28.42 -29.31 36.66
C ARG A 179 27.82 -29.40 38.06
N LEU A 180 26.78 -28.62 38.34
CA LEU A 180 26.11 -28.58 39.65
C LEU A 180 25.36 -29.88 39.95
N GLU A 181 24.72 -30.51 38.96
CA GLU A 181 24.01 -31.79 39.12
C GLU A 181 24.93 -33.00 39.36
N ARG A 182 26.25 -32.84 39.18
CA ARG A 182 27.25 -33.88 39.46
C ARG A 182 27.76 -33.88 40.90
N PHE A 183 27.36 -32.90 41.71
CA PHE A 183 27.61 -32.84 43.16
C PHE A 183 26.34 -33.22 43.93
#